data_AF-A0A9D1V9A2-F1
#
_entry.id   AF-A0A9D1V9A2-F1
#
_cell.length_a   1.000
_cell.length_b   1.000
_cell.length_c   1.000
_cell.angle_alpha   90.00
_cell.angle_beta   90.00
_cell.angle_gamma   90.00
#
_symmetry.space_group_name_H-M   'P 1'
#
loop_
_entity.id
_entity.type
_entity.pdbx_description
1 polymer ?
#
loop_
_entity_poly.entity_id
_entity_poly.type
_entity_poly.pdbx_seq_one_letter_code
_entity_poly.pdbx_strand_id
1 'polypeptide(L)'
;MYISPDLLLWHALPDGADVVRAFFNADRTRRILIYRRKDGTFSYTDQALRFDEYEQSYYWLGKDNELSFYDREESVLRDISRLLEGMTEYCEQEV
;
A
#
# COMPACT_ATOMS: atom_id res chain seq x y z
N MET A 1 -15.71 12.67 6.76
CA MET A 1 -14.52 13.08 5.98
C MET A 1 -14.46 12.14 4.79
N TYR A 2 -14.79 12.63 3.60
CA TYR A 2 -14.79 11.84 2.36
C TYR A 2 -13.35 11.84 1.85
N ILE A 3 -12.68 10.70 1.91
CA ILE A 3 -11.31 10.55 1.39
C ILE A 3 -11.49 10.00 -0.02
N SER A 4 -11.16 10.78 -1.05
CA SER A 4 -11.31 10.29 -2.41
C SER A 4 -10.37 9.09 -2.61
N PRO A 5 -10.85 8.00 -3.24
CA PRO A 5 -10.00 6.84 -3.54
C PRO A 5 -8.82 7.21 -4.46
N ASP A 6 -8.96 8.25 -5.27
CA ASP A 6 -7.91 8.79 -6.12
C ASP A 6 -6.67 9.28 -5.35
N LEU A 7 -6.82 9.75 -4.10
CA LEU A 7 -5.68 10.18 -3.27
C LEU A 7 -4.85 9.01 -2.72
N LEU A 8 -5.40 7.79 -2.69
CA LEU A 8 -4.68 6.59 -2.23
C LEU A 8 -3.80 5.97 -3.33
N LEU A 9 -4.03 6.31 -4.60
CA LEU A 9 -3.38 5.71 -5.77
C LEU A 9 -2.24 6.57 -6.36
N TRP A 10 -2.00 7.76 -5.83
CA TRP A 10 -0.90 8.65 -6.27
C TRP A 10 0.47 8.08 -5.85
N HIS A 11 1.05 7.25 -6.73
CA HIS A 11 2.46 6.83 -6.79
C HIS A 11 2.98 5.88 -5.68
N ALA A 12 3.92 4.95 -5.90
CA ALA A 12 4.71 4.53 -7.06
C ALA A 12 4.65 2.99 -7.12
N LEU A 13 3.79 2.44 -7.97
CA LEU A 13 3.89 1.03 -8.33
C LEU A 13 4.67 0.90 -9.64
N PRO A 14 5.36 -0.22 -9.87
CA PRO A 14 5.92 -0.52 -11.18
C PRO A 14 4.86 -0.43 -12.26
N ASP A 15 5.23 0.02 -13.46
CA ASP A 15 4.30 0.20 -14.58
C ASP A 15 3.45 -1.05 -14.85
N GLY A 16 2.13 -0.88 -14.73
CA GLY A 16 1.09 -1.90 -14.89
C GLY A 16 1.12 -3.02 -13.84
N ALA A 17 1.55 -2.68 -12.63
CA ALA A 17 1.17 -3.43 -11.45
C ALA A 17 -0.22 -2.99 -10.93
N ASP A 18 -0.98 -3.96 -10.41
CA ASP A 18 -2.30 -3.76 -9.83
C ASP A 18 -2.20 -3.87 -8.30
N VAL A 19 -2.78 -2.91 -7.55
CA VAL A 19 -2.95 -3.06 -6.10
C VAL A 19 -3.94 -4.19 -5.85
N VAL A 20 -3.54 -5.17 -5.03
CA VAL A 20 -4.38 -6.30 -4.61
C VAL A 20 -4.95 -6.04 -3.22
N ARG A 21 -4.12 -5.50 -2.32
CA ARG A 21 -4.54 -5.11 -0.96
C ARG A 21 -3.83 -3.85 -0.51
N ALA A 22 -4.50 -3.10 0.35
CA ALA A 22 -3.93 -1.95 1.03
C ALA A 22 -4.21 -2.03 2.53
N PHE A 23 -3.20 -1.78 3.33
CA PHE A 23 -3.31 -1.75 4.79
C PHE A 23 -2.85 -0.38 5.30
N PHE A 24 -3.51 0.14 6.31
CA PHE A 24 -3.17 1.42 6.95
C PHE A 24 -3.06 1.25 8.45
N ASN A 25 -2.13 1.97 9.08
CA ASN A 25 -2.19 2.15 10.52
C ASN A 25 -3.36 3.09 10.89
N ALA A 26 -3.75 3.09 12.17
CA ALA A 26 -4.88 3.86 12.67
C ALA A 26 -4.82 5.35 12.28
N ASP A 27 -3.63 5.94 12.30
CA ASP A 27 -3.39 7.37 12.07
C ASP A 27 -3.17 7.71 10.59
N ARG A 28 -3.21 6.72 9.69
CA ARG A 28 -2.96 6.86 8.24
C ARG A 28 -1.60 7.46 7.87
N THR A 29 -0.62 7.39 8.77
CA THR A 29 0.76 7.83 8.58
C THR A 29 1.68 6.72 8.08
N ARG A 30 1.17 5.49 7.93
CA ARG A 30 1.88 4.36 7.33
C ARG A 30 0.91 3.51 6.54
N ARG A 31 1.32 3.06 5.36
CA ARG A 31 0.58 2.10 4.55
C ARG A 31 1.45 0.97 4.05
N ILE A 32 0.84 -0.20 3.86
CA ILE A 32 1.44 -1.31 3.14
C ILE A 32 0.56 -1.64 1.95
N LEU A 33 1.14 -1.65 0.75
CA LEU A 33 0.44 -2.03 -0.48
C LEU A 33 0.97 -3.37 -0.95
N ILE A 34 0.11 -4.36 -1.10
CA ILE A 34 0.42 -5.60 -1.81
C ILE A 34 -0.06 -5.41 -3.24
N TYR A 35 0.81 -5.69 -4.21
CA TYR A 35 0.50 -5.51 -5.62
C TYR A 35 0.96 -6.70 -6.46
N ARG A 36 0.22 -6.95 -7.54
CA ARG A 36 0.55 -7.94 -8.56
C ARG A 36 1.20 -7.25 -9.75
N ARG A 37 2.33 -7.76 -10.21
CA ARG A 37 3.09 -7.23 -11.34
C ARG A 37 2.59 -7.79 -12.67
N LYS A 38 3.05 -7.21 -13.79
CA LYS A 38 2.76 -7.69 -15.15
C LYS A 38 3.14 -9.15 -15.41
N ASP A 39 4.20 -9.62 -14.75
CA ASP A 39 4.70 -11.00 -14.86
C ASP A 39 3.87 -12.00 -14.02
N GLY A 40 2.86 -11.53 -13.28
CA GLY A 40 2.01 -12.34 -12.41
C GLY A 40 2.57 -12.58 -11.01
N THR A 41 3.80 -12.14 -10.73
CA THR A 41 4.39 -12.20 -9.38
C THR A 41 3.84 -11.10 -8.49
N PHE A 42 3.96 -11.31 -7.19
CA PHE A 42 3.51 -10.38 -6.16
C PHE A 42 4.70 -9.72 -5.48
N SER A 43 4.48 -8.51 -4.98
CA SER A 43 5.42 -7.76 -4.15
C SER A 43 4.62 -6.85 -3.21
N TYR A 44 5.31 -6.21 -2.27
CA TYR A 44 4.71 -5.21 -1.41
C TYR A 44 5.59 -3.98 -1.24
N THR A 45 4.99 -2.85 -0.93
CA THR A 45 5.69 -1.65 -0.45
C THR A 45 5.24 -1.32 0.97
N ASP A 46 6.18 -0.88 1.81
CA ASP A 46 5.92 -0.29 3.12
C ASP A 46 6.28 1.19 3.06
N GLN A 47 5.29 2.05 3.30
CA GLN A 47 5.40 3.47 3.02
C GLN A 47 5.01 4.29 4.23
N ALA A 48 5.95 5.08 4.74
CA ALA A 48 5.67 6.15 5.69
C ALA A 48 5.04 7.34 4.95
N LEU A 49 3.88 7.78 5.41
CA LEU A 49 3.10 8.87 4.84
C LEU A 49 3.14 10.09 5.74
N ARG A 50 3.20 11.26 5.13
CA ARG A 50 3.01 12.55 5.77
C ARG A 50 1.84 13.25 5.13
N PHE A 51 0.90 13.68 5.95
CA PHE A 51 -0.18 14.55 5.50
C PHE A 51 0.37 15.96 5.28
N ASP A 52 0.10 16.51 4.10
CA ASP A 52 0.29 17.92 3.79
C ASP A 52 -1.05 18.64 3.97
N GLU A 53 -1.10 19.56 4.93
CA GLU A 53 -2.31 20.31 5.25
C GLU A 53 -2.66 21.35 4.18
N TYR A 54 -1.68 21.84 3.41
CA TYR A 54 -1.92 22.82 2.35
C TYR A 54 -2.54 22.15 1.12
N GLU A 55 -2.00 20.99 0.73
CA GLU A 55 -2.47 20.24 -0.44
C GLU A 55 -3.58 19.24 -0.12
N GLN A 56 -3.89 19.06 1.17
CA GLN A 56 -4.90 18.12 1.68
C GLN A 56 -4.68 16.68 1.19
N SER A 57 -3.40 16.28 1.11
CA SER A 57 -2.96 15.02 0.50
C SER A 57 -1.87 14.34 1.33
N TYR A 58 -1.66 13.03 1.12
CA TYR A 58 -0.60 12.27 1.78
C TYR A 58 0.58 12.07 0.84
N TYR A 59 1.78 12.39 1.31
CA TYR A 59 3.05 12.16 0.62
C TYR A 59 3.85 11.05 1.25
N TRP A 60 4.47 10.23 0.41
CA TRP A 60 5.40 9.23 0.85
C TRP A 60 6.78 9.84 1.15
N LEU A 61 7.36 9.49 2.30
CA LEU A 61 8.62 10.03 2.80
C LEU A 61 9.83 9.09 2.64
N GLY A 62 9.66 7.90 2.05
CA GLY A 62 10.64 6.81 2.13
C GLY A 62 11.39 6.48 0.84
N LYS A 63 12.27 5.47 0.94
CA LYS A 63 12.80 4.69 -0.20
C LYS A 63 11.95 3.44 -0.35
N ASP A 64 11.71 2.99 -1.59
CA ASP A 64 10.99 1.74 -1.81
C ASP A 64 11.75 0.62 -1.09
N ASN A 65 11.00 -0.30 -0.47
CA ASN A 65 11.63 -1.52 0.06
C ASN A 65 12.36 -2.25 -1.07
N GLU A 66 13.40 -3.00 -0.72
CA GLU A 66 14.04 -3.93 -1.66
C GLU A 66 12.98 -4.87 -2.25
N LEU A 67 12.83 -4.80 -3.57
CA LEU A 67 11.84 -5.56 -4.34
C LEU A 67 11.93 -7.05 -4.00
N SER A 68 10.92 -7.55 -3.29
CA SER A 68 10.79 -8.95 -2.95
C SER A 68 9.72 -9.56 -3.84
N PHE A 69 10.05 -10.68 -4.48
CA PHE A 69 9.22 -11.31 -5.50
C PHE A 69 8.63 -12.61 -4.95
N TYR A 70 7.31 -12.72 -4.99
CA TYR A 70 6.58 -13.87 -4.48
C TYR A 70 5.71 -14.46 -5.59
N ASP A 71 5.63 -15.79 -5.64
CA ASP A 71 4.79 -16.48 -6.63
C ASP A 71 3.29 -16.39 -6.30
N ARG A 72 2.94 -16.10 -5.03
CA ARG A 72 1.56 -16.07 -4.54
C ARG A 72 1.37 -15.02 -3.45
N GLU A 73 0.18 -14.43 -3.40
CA GLU A 73 -0.23 -13.43 -2.40
C GLU A 73 -0.07 -13.94 -0.96
N GLU A 74 -0.42 -15.19 -0.67
CA GLU A 74 -0.34 -15.75 0.68
C GLU A 74 1.11 -15.80 1.20
N SER A 75 2.08 -15.90 0.29
CA SER A 75 3.50 -15.88 0.65
C SER A 75 3.93 -14.48 1.09
N VAL A 76 3.40 -13.44 0.43
CA VAL A 76 3.58 -12.04 0.85
C VAL A 76 3.00 -11.85 2.25
N LEU A 77 1.73 -12.20 2.44
CA LEU A 77 1.01 -12.02 3.71
C LEU A 77 1.71 -12.71 4.88
N ARG A 78 2.26 -13.91 4.64
CA ARG A 78 3.03 -14.63 5.66
C ARG A 78 4.31 -13.90 6.05
N ASP A 79 5.04 -13.41 5.07
CA ASP A 79 6.32 -12.71 5.28
C ASP A 79 6.13 -11.39 6.04
N ILE A 80 5.13 -10.61 5.62
CA ILE A 80 4.84 -9.29 6.20
C ILE A 80 3.91 -9.35 7.42
N SER A 81 3.53 -10.53 7.90
CA SER A 81 2.54 -10.71 8.97
C SER A 81 2.81 -9.83 10.21
N ARG A 82 4.07 -9.70 10.62
CA ARG A 82 4.50 -8.81 11.71
C ARG A 82 4.34 -7.33 11.39
N LEU A 83 4.52 -6.94 10.14
CA LEU A 83 4.34 -5.55 9.70
C LEU A 83 2.87 -5.13 9.73
N LEU A 84 1.97 -6.09 9.53
CA LEU A 84 0.51 -5.90 9.53
C LEU A 84 -0.09 -5.83 10.95
N GLU A 85 0.69 -6.08 12.01
CA GLU A 85 0.21 -5.93 13.38
C GLU A 85 -0.23 -4.48 13.65
N GLY A 86 -1.49 -4.31 14.05
CA GLY A 86 -2.09 -2.99 14.30
C GLY A 86 -2.45 -2.21 13.02
N MET A 87 -2.42 -2.85 11.85
CA MET A 87 -2.91 -2.28 10.60
C MET A 87 -4.31 -2.79 10.27
N THR A 88 -5.08 -1.97 9.55
CA THR A 88 -6.42 -2.28 9.06
C THR A 88 -6.40 -2.37 7.54
N GLU A 89 -6.96 -3.45 7.01
CA GLU A 89 -7.16 -3.59 5.56
C GLU A 89 -8.21 -2.59 5.08
N TYR A 90 -7.87 -1.84 4.04
CA TYR A 90 -8.80 -0.94 3.36
C TYR A 90 -9.50 -1.72 2.26
N CYS A 91 -10.75 -2.11 2.53
CA CYS A 91 -11.66 -2.55 1.48
C CYS A 91 -12.33 -1.30 0.92
N GLU A 92 -12.09 -0.98 -0.35
CA GLU A 92 -12.91 -0.01 -1.06
C GLU A 92 -14.34 -0.56 -1.09
N GLN A 93 -15.21 -0.08 -0.19
CA GLN A 93 -16.63 -0.35 -0.30
C GLN A 93 -17.11 0.46 -1.50
N GLU A 94 -17.38 -0.22 -2.61
CA GLU A 94 -18.18 0.33 -3.70
C GLU A 94 -19.48 0.89 -3.09
N VAL A 95 -19.67 2.20 -3.18
CA VAL A 95 -20.93 2.90 -2.86
C VAL A 95 -21.65 3.21 -4.16
#